data_AF-A0A844XG80-F1
#
_entry.id   AF-A0A844XG80-F1
#
_cell.length_a   1.000
_cell.length_b   1.000
_cell.length_c   1.000
_cell.angle_alpha   90.00
_cell.angle_beta   90.00
_cell.angle_gamma   90.00
#
_symmetry.space_group_name_H-M   'P 1'
#
loop_
_entity.id
_entity.type
_entity.pdbx_description
1 polymer ?
#
loop_
_entity_poly.entity_id
_entity_poly.type
_entity_poly.pdbx_seq_one_letter_code
_entity_poly.pdbx_strand_id
1 'polypeptide(L)'
;MTRSFDYPEYIEVFNSGDDAALVDRFYHDDLVFTGGTRRHHGKDGLREFLAWAHDGVREVMRVQHYARKGDVLFADVDMDFHATKERPDFPFGHLYPGDSVTVKFHVTYTLRDEKIAALNSMTWPPGYGVTQIPRLGAHPSQKAAYLAYTAAFSGADHNRFSAFYTDDVTLKLNTMPLIEGKQGIIDFYQPMFERVREHLTIHKLLADDEAIFVDSTSRFTAQVDAPDFVVAPLAKEEAVEVRVFVYYTLRDGLISSIRVARAGEVEMVAQPPAAD
;
A
#
# COMPACT_ATOMS: atom_id res chain seq x y z
N MET A 1 2.23 -19.04 -32.96
CA MET A 1 2.43 -19.98 -31.84
C MET A 1 1.91 -19.29 -30.58
N THR A 2 0.91 -19.86 -29.93
CA THR A 2 0.40 -19.33 -28.65
C THR A 2 1.46 -19.61 -27.58
N ARG A 3 1.86 -18.59 -26.81
CA ARG A 3 2.81 -18.74 -25.70
C ARG A 3 2.15 -19.59 -24.62
N SER A 4 2.87 -20.56 -24.06
CA SER A 4 2.41 -21.32 -22.89
C SER A 4 2.13 -20.38 -21.72
N PHE A 5 1.08 -20.68 -20.95
CA PHE A 5 0.76 -20.01 -19.70
C PHE A 5 1.91 -20.19 -18.70
N ASP A 6 2.37 -19.07 -18.15
CA ASP A 6 3.48 -18.97 -17.21
C ASP A 6 2.94 -18.39 -15.90
N TYR A 7 2.83 -19.24 -14.87
CA TYR A 7 2.26 -18.84 -13.58
C TYR A 7 3.16 -17.82 -12.85
N PRO A 8 4.49 -18.00 -12.75
CA PRO A 8 5.38 -16.93 -12.29
C PRO A 8 5.15 -15.58 -12.97
N GLU A 9 5.04 -15.52 -14.30
CA GLU A 9 4.78 -14.26 -15.01
C GLU A 9 3.41 -13.66 -14.67
N TYR A 10 2.37 -14.50 -14.52
CA TYR A 10 1.06 -14.08 -14.03
C TYR A 10 1.15 -13.40 -12.66
N ILE A 11 1.93 -13.98 -11.74
CA ILE A 11 2.12 -13.44 -10.38
C ILE A 11 2.87 -12.12 -10.40
N GLU A 12 3.89 -11.98 -11.25
CA GLU A 12 4.61 -10.71 -11.40
C GLU A 12 3.68 -9.57 -11.83
N VAL A 13 2.78 -9.85 -12.78
CA VAL A 13 1.81 -8.85 -13.28
C VAL A 13 0.70 -8.60 -12.27
N PHE A 14 0.22 -9.62 -11.55
CA PHE A 14 -0.70 -9.42 -10.44
C PHE A 14 -0.08 -8.53 -9.35
N ASN A 15 1.17 -8.81 -9.00
CA ASN A 15 1.90 -8.09 -7.95
C ASN A 15 2.37 -6.69 -8.38
N SER A 16 2.35 -6.35 -9.68
CA SER A 16 2.56 -4.97 -10.12
C SER A 16 1.33 -4.08 -9.88
N GLY A 17 0.14 -4.66 -9.79
CA GLY A 17 -1.14 -3.93 -9.67
C GLY A 17 -1.70 -3.43 -11.00
N ASP A 18 -1.16 -3.88 -12.14
CA ASP A 18 -1.70 -3.56 -13.46
C ASP A 18 -2.83 -4.52 -13.83
N ASP A 19 -4.02 -4.23 -13.30
CA ASP A 19 -5.22 -5.04 -13.51
C ASP A 19 -5.61 -5.14 -15.00
N ALA A 20 -5.38 -4.09 -15.78
CA ALA A 20 -5.68 -4.10 -17.21
C ALA A 20 -4.79 -5.12 -17.93
N ALA A 21 -3.47 -5.04 -17.74
CA ALA A 21 -2.53 -6.01 -18.31
C ALA A 21 -2.80 -7.43 -17.80
N LEU A 22 -3.12 -7.58 -16.50
CA LEU A 22 -3.46 -8.86 -15.89
C LEU A 22 -4.65 -9.51 -16.62
N VAL A 23 -5.76 -8.79 -16.75
CA VAL A 23 -6.99 -9.28 -17.38
C VAL A 23 -6.78 -9.59 -18.86
N ASP A 24 -6.14 -8.69 -19.61
CA ASP A 24 -6.01 -8.86 -21.06
C ASP A 24 -5.06 -10.00 -21.45
N ARG A 25 -3.96 -10.14 -20.71
CA ARG A 25 -2.93 -11.14 -21.02
C ARG A 25 -3.34 -12.54 -20.58
N PHE A 26 -3.84 -12.69 -19.35
CA PHE A 26 -3.93 -14.01 -18.71
C PHE A 26 -5.33 -14.60 -18.67
N TYR A 27 -6.39 -13.80 -18.82
CA TYR A 27 -7.76 -14.29 -18.74
C TYR A 27 -8.39 -14.48 -20.11
N HIS A 28 -9.17 -15.56 -20.25
CA HIS A 28 -9.98 -15.85 -21.41
C HIS A 28 -11.21 -14.92 -21.43
N ASP A 29 -11.76 -14.62 -22.61
CA ASP A 29 -12.91 -13.71 -22.72
C ASP A 29 -14.17 -14.26 -22.02
N ASP A 30 -14.45 -15.57 -22.15
CA ASP A 30 -15.53 -16.26 -21.41
C ASP A 30 -15.18 -16.72 -19.97
N LEU A 31 -14.27 -16.05 -19.26
CA LEU A 31 -13.85 -16.54 -17.94
C LEU A 31 -15.04 -16.70 -16.96
N VAL A 32 -14.91 -17.63 -16.03
CA VAL A 32 -15.79 -17.73 -14.86
C VAL A 32 -14.96 -17.67 -13.60
N PHE A 33 -15.16 -16.62 -12.80
CA PHE A 33 -14.52 -16.46 -11.49
C PHE A 33 -15.53 -16.79 -10.39
N THR A 34 -15.19 -17.72 -9.51
CA THR A 34 -15.97 -18.07 -8.32
C THR A 34 -15.12 -17.86 -7.08
N GLY A 35 -15.55 -16.97 -6.19
CA GLY A 35 -14.86 -16.69 -4.92
C GLY A 35 -15.88 -16.54 -3.79
N GLY A 36 -15.76 -17.35 -2.75
CA GLY A 36 -16.74 -17.37 -1.66
C GLY A 36 -18.17 -17.63 -2.18
N THR A 37 -19.08 -16.69 -1.93
CA THR A 37 -20.48 -16.75 -2.40
C THR A 37 -20.72 -16.00 -3.72
N ARG A 38 -19.68 -15.41 -4.32
CA ARG A 38 -19.79 -14.55 -5.51
C ARG A 38 -19.33 -15.29 -6.76
N ARG A 39 -19.95 -14.94 -7.89
CA ARG A 39 -19.59 -15.45 -9.21
C ARG A 39 -19.61 -14.32 -10.23
N HIS A 40 -18.54 -14.21 -10.99
CA HIS A 40 -18.35 -13.19 -12.03
C HIS A 40 -18.09 -13.87 -13.37
N HIS A 41 -18.53 -13.23 -14.45
CA HIS A 41 -18.49 -13.77 -15.80
C HIS A 41 -17.80 -12.80 -16.75
N GLY A 42 -16.90 -13.35 -17.55
CA GLY A 42 -16.11 -12.64 -18.54
C GLY A 42 -15.15 -11.61 -17.93
N LYS A 43 -14.40 -10.96 -18.82
CA LYS A 43 -13.39 -9.98 -18.42
C LYS A 43 -13.98 -8.74 -17.76
N ASP A 44 -15.13 -8.27 -18.22
CA ASP A 44 -15.73 -7.06 -17.68
C ASP A 44 -16.23 -7.27 -16.24
N GLY A 45 -16.83 -8.43 -15.96
CA GLY A 45 -17.22 -8.79 -14.60
C GLY A 45 -16.02 -8.95 -13.65
N LEU A 46 -14.87 -9.41 -14.17
CA LEU A 46 -13.63 -9.47 -13.39
C LEU A 46 -13.05 -8.07 -13.16
N ARG A 47 -13.03 -7.19 -14.16
CA ARG A 47 -12.57 -5.80 -14.02
C ARG A 47 -13.39 -5.03 -12.98
N GLU A 48 -14.70 -5.16 -13.01
CA GLU A 48 -15.58 -4.56 -12.01
C GLU A 48 -15.26 -5.07 -10.59
N PHE A 49 -15.07 -6.38 -10.45
CA PHE A 49 -14.66 -6.99 -9.18
C PHE A 49 -13.31 -6.46 -8.69
N LEU A 50 -12.28 -6.44 -9.55
CA LEU A 50 -10.94 -5.97 -9.19
C LEU A 50 -10.96 -4.48 -8.83
N ALA A 51 -11.67 -3.65 -9.60
CA ALA A 51 -11.82 -2.23 -9.29
C ALA A 51 -12.43 -2.01 -7.89
N TRP A 52 -13.45 -2.78 -7.52
CA TRP A 52 -14.04 -2.73 -6.17
C TRP A 52 -13.10 -3.31 -5.09
N ALA A 53 -12.43 -4.42 -5.37
CA ALA A 53 -11.56 -5.09 -4.42
C ALA A 53 -10.35 -4.20 -4.09
N HIS A 54 -9.70 -3.65 -5.12
CA HIS A 54 -8.47 -2.88 -5.04
C HIS A 54 -8.68 -1.39 -4.70
N ASP A 55 -9.92 -0.93 -4.60
CA ASP A 55 -10.22 0.47 -4.24
C ASP A 55 -9.68 0.82 -2.85
N GLY A 56 -8.49 1.44 -2.80
CA GLY A 56 -7.77 1.77 -1.58
C GLY A 56 -7.27 0.57 -0.76
N VAL A 57 -7.15 -0.60 -1.39
CA VAL A 57 -6.51 -1.80 -0.82
C VAL A 57 -5.57 -2.37 -1.86
N ARG A 58 -4.29 -2.51 -1.51
CA ARG A 58 -3.33 -3.21 -2.36
C ARG A 58 -3.32 -4.69 -1.98
N GLU A 59 -3.74 -5.54 -2.93
CA GLU A 59 -3.72 -7.00 -2.83
C GLU A 59 -2.44 -7.58 -3.46
N VAL A 60 -1.62 -8.29 -2.68
CA VAL A 60 -0.36 -8.86 -3.15
C VAL A 60 -0.31 -10.36 -2.85
N MET A 61 0.02 -11.16 -3.87
CA MET A 61 0.07 -12.61 -3.77
C MET A 61 1.48 -13.11 -3.42
N ARG A 62 1.59 -13.91 -2.36
CA ARG A 62 2.79 -14.69 -2.02
C ARG A 62 2.51 -16.18 -2.25
N VAL A 63 2.98 -16.68 -3.39
CA VAL A 63 2.80 -18.10 -3.75
C VAL A 63 3.61 -18.98 -2.81
N GLN A 64 2.94 -19.93 -2.16
CA GLN A 64 3.58 -20.93 -1.31
C GLN A 64 3.91 -22.16 -2.14
N HIS A 65 2.91 -22.67 -2.86
CA HIS A 65 3.04 -23.83 -3.73
C HIS A 65 2.13 -23.67 -4.94
N TYR A 66 2.54 -24.21 -6.09
CA TYR A 66 1.64 -24.39 -7.21
C TYR A 66 2.01 -25.65 -8.00
N ALA A 67 1.02 -26.23 -8.68
CA ALA A 67 1.22 -27.38 -9.55
C ALA A 67 0.28 -27.28 -10.74
N ARG A 68 0.78 -27.65 -11.93
CA ARG A 68 -0.01 -27.75 -13.16
C ARG A 68 -0.04 -29.19 -13.66
N LYS A 69 -1.21 -29.64 -14.10
CA LYS A 69 -1.40 -30.90 -14.83
C LYS A 69 -2.35 -30.67 -16.00
N GLY A 70 -1.82 -30.68 -17.21
CA GLY A 70 -2.58 -30.32 -18.41
C GLY A 70 -3.14 -28.90 -18.29
N ASP A 71 -4.46 -28.77 -18.41
CA ASP A 71 -5.17 -27.50 -18.38
C ASP A 71 -5.62 -27.09 -16.97
N VAL A 72 -5.20 -27.80 -15.92
CA VAL A 72 -5.57 -27.46 -14.53
C VAL A 72 -4.32 -27.03 -13.76
N LEU A 73 -4.41 -25.89 -13.09
CA LEU A 73 -3.41 -25.40 -12.14
C LEU A 73 -4.03 -25.25 -10.76
N PHE A 74 -3.33 -25.69 -9.73
CA PHE A 74 -3.66 -25.43 -8.34
C PHE A 74 -2.57 -24.56 -7.72
N ALA A 75 -2.96 -23.61 -6.88
CA ALA A 75 -2.04 -22.80 -6.10
C ALA A 75 -2.52 -22.63 -4.65
N ASP A 76 -1.57 -22.75 -3.72
CA ASP A 76 -1.69 -22.29 -2.34
C ASP A 76 -0.93 -20.97 -2.23
N VAL A 77 -1.64 -19.93 -1.82
CA VAL A 77 -1.13 -18.57 -1.80
C VAL A 77 -1.52 -17.89 -0.50
N ASP A 78 -0.59 -17.14 0.06
CA ASP A 78 -0.89 -16.18 1.11
C ASP A 78 -1.11 -14.84 0.43
N MET A 79 -2.32 -14.30 0.56
CA MET A 79 -2.71 -13.02 -0.02
C MET A 79 -2.63 -11.95 1.04
N ASP A 80 -1.76 -10.96 0.82
CA ASP A 80 -1.62 -9.81 1.71
C ASP A 80 -2.47 -8.65 1.19
N PHE A 81 -3.22 -8.02 2.08
CA PHE A 81 -4.04 -6.85 1.79
C PHE A 81 -3.59 -5.68 2.65
N HIS A 82 -3.22 -4.57 2.00
CA HIS A 82 -2.72 -3.36 2.67
C HIS A 82 -3.65 -2.18 2.38
N ALA A 83 -4.25 -1.62 3.42
CA ALA A 83 -5.24 -0.56 3.28
C ALA A 83 -4.57 0.83 3.25
N THR A 84 -4.88 1.60 2.20
CA THR A 84 -4.50 3.03 2.10
C THR A 84 -5.68 3.96 2.37
N LYS A 85 -6.89 3.41 2.49
CA LYS A 85 -8.09 4.10 2.95
C LYS A 85 -8.94 3.20 3.84
N GLU A 86 -9.90 3.77 4.56
CA GLU A 86 -10.85 3.00 5.35
C GLU A 86 -11.76 2.15 4.45
N ARG A 87 -11.93 0.87 4.81
CA ARG A 87 -12.78 -0.11 4.12
C ARG A 87 -13.62 -0.86 5.16
N PRO A 88 -14.79 -0.31 5.56
CA PRO A 88 -15.66 -0.93 6.55
C PRO A 88 -16.23 -2.27 6.07
N ASP A 89 -16.53 -2.40 4.78
CA ASP A 89 -17.17 -3.57 4.19
C ASP A 89 -16.19 -4.55 3.54
N PHE A 90 -14.92 -4.52 3.95
CA PHE A 90 -13.92 -5.42 3.37
C PHE A 90 -14.21 -6.88 3.81
N PRO A 91 -14.16 -7.88 2.92
CA PRO A 91 -14.60 -9.26 3.21
C PRO A 91 -13.90 -9.94 4.38
N PHE A 92 -12.70 -9.46 4.73
CA PHE A 92 -11.84 -10.04 5.76
C PHE A 92 -11.81 -9.20 7.05
N GLY A 93 -12.76 -8.29 7.22
CA GLY A 93 -12.90 -7.42 8.38
C GLY A 93 -12.65 -5.95 8.05
N HIS A 94 -13.09 -5.06 8.93
CA HIS A 94 -12.90 -3.62 8.77
C HIS A 94 -11.41 -3.28 8.75
N LEU A 95 -10.95 -2.64 7.68
CA LEU A 95 -9.60 -2.10 7.56
C LEU A 95 -9.58 -0.58 7.62
N TYR A 96 -8.61 -0.03 8.34
CA TYR A 96 -8.27 1.40 8.34
C TYR A 96 -6.96 1.65 7.58
N PRO A 97 -6.66 2.89 7.16
CA PRO A 97 -5.36 3.20 6.56
C PRO A 97 -4.20 2.75 7.45
N GLY A 98 -3.23 2.01 6.91
CA GLY A 98 -2.12 1.41 7.66
C GLY A 98 -2.34 -0.02 8.10
N ASP A 99 -3.57 -0.53 8.07
CA ASP A 99 -3.84 -1.92 8.39
C ASP A 99 -3.32 -2.85 7.30
N SER A 100 -2.87 -4.03 7.73
CA SER A 100 -2.46 -5.12 6.85
C SER A 100 -3.05 -6.42 7.36
N VAL A 101 -3.59 -7.23 6.45
CA VAL A 101 -4.15 -8.54 6.78
C VAL A 101 -3.70 -9.55 5.74
N THR A 102 -3.29 -10.73 6.20
CA THR A 102 -2.94 -11.85 5.33
C THR A 102 -4.00 -12.93 5.44
N VAL A 103 -4.45 -13.44 4.29
CA VAL A 103 -5.45 -14.49 4.19
C VAL A 103 -4.89 -15.60 3.32
N LYS A 104 -5.04 -16.85 3.75
CA LYS A 104 -4.68 -18.00 2.93
C LYS A 104 -5.76 -18.26 1.89
N PHE A 105 -5.33 -18.48 0.65
CA PHE A 105 -6.18 -18.88 -0.47
C PHE A 105 -5.69 -20.21 -1.04
N HIS A 106 -6.65 -21.09 -1.33
CA HIS A 106 -6.46 -22.16 -2.30
C HIS A 106 -7.19 -21.79 -3.57
N VAL A 107 -6.47 -21.79 -4.69
CA VAL A 107 -6.99 -21.37 -5.98
C VAL A 107 -6.81 -22.48 -7.00
N THR A 108 -7.88 -22.82 -7.70
CA THR A 108 -7.84 -23.68 -8.88
C THR A 108 -8.10 -22.84 -10.11
N TYR A 109 -7.28 -23.03 -11.13
CA TYR A 109 -7.42 -22.41 -12.44
C TYR A 109 -7.62 -23.51 -13.48
N THR A 110 -8.57 -23.29 -14.38
CA THR A 110 -8.72 -24.09 -15.61
C THR A 110 -8.33 -23.21 -16.78
N LEU A 111 -7.40 -23.70 -17.58
CA LEU A 111 -6.87 -23.04 -18.75
C LEU A 111 -7.63 -23.46 -20.00
N ARG A 112 -7.75 -22.55 -20.96
CA ARG A 112 -8.16 -22.81 -22.33
C ARG A 112 -7.37 -21.86 -23.21
N ASP A 113 -6.75 -22.39 -24.26
CA ASP A 113 -5.85 -21.64 -25.15
C ASP A 113 -4.75 -20.90 -24.38
N GLU A 114 -4.22 -21.55 -23.33
CA GLU A 114 -3.22 -21.00 -22.41
C GLU A 114 -3.65 -19.71 -21.68
N LYS A 115 -4.97 -19.52 -21.50
CA LYS A 115 -5.58 -18.45 -20.70
C LYS A 115 -6.51 -19.01 -19.65
N ILE A 116 -6.66 -18.31 -18.53
CA ILE A 116 -7.55 -18.69 -17.43
C ILE A 116 -9.01 -18.53 -17.89
N ALA A 117 -9.69 -19.67 -18.09
CA ALA A 117 -11.10 -19.74 -18.44
C ALA A 117 -12.00 -20.03 -17.23
N ALA A 118 -11.46 -20.60 -16.15
CA ALA A 118 -12.14 -20.67 -14.87
C ALA A 118 -11.16 -20.46 -13.72
N LEU A 119 -11.62 -19.79 -12.68
CA LEU A 119 -10.91 -19.62 -11.42
C LEU A 119 -11.89 -19.89 -10.28
N ASN A 120 -11.56 -20.84 -9.39
CA ASN A 120 -12.29 -21.02 -8.14
C ASN A 120 -11.35 -20.87 -6.96
N SER A 121 -11.72 -20.03 -5.99
CA SER A 121 -10.94 -19.81 -4.78
C SER A 121 -11.71 -20.15 -3.50
N MET A 122 -10.97 -20.63 -2.51
CA MET A 122 -11.43 -20.84 -1.15
C MET A 122 -10.46 -20.16 -0.18
N THR A 123 -10.98 -19.56 0.87
CA THR A 123 -10.20 -18.80 1.86
C THR A 123 -10.35 -19.36 3.27
N TRP A 124 -9.34 -19.10 4.10
CA TRP A 124 -9.41 -19.31 5.56
C TRP A 124 -9.68 -18.00 6.29
N PRO A 125 -10.01 -18.05 7.60
CA PRO A 125 -10.03 -16.85 8.41
C PRO A 125 -8.69 -16.08 8.35
N PRO A 126 -8.71 -14.74 8.47
CA PRO A 126 -7.50 -13.93 8.52
C PRO A 126 -6.44 -14.45 9.49
N GLY A 127 -5.19 -14.49 9.06
CA GLY A 127 -4.05 -14.95 9.85
C GLY A 127 -3.98 -16.47 10.09
N TYR A 128 -4.99 -17.24 9.67
CA TYR A 128 -5.00 -18.68 9.89
C TYR A 128 -4.11 -19.42 8.88
N GLY A 129 -3.07 -20.09 9.37
CA GLY A 129 -2.20 -20.97 8.57
C GLY A 129 -1.31 -20.24 7.56
N VAL A 130 -1.23 -18.90 7.62
CA VAL A 130 -0.41 -18.09 6.71
C VAL A 130 1.04 -18.04 7.18
N THR A 131 1.96 -17.89 6.24
CA THR A 131 3.36 -17.55 6.52
C THR A 131 3.49 -16.07 6.84
N GLN A 132 4.48 -15.72 7.68
CA GLN A 132 4.78 -14.34 8.04
C GLN A 132 6.05 -13.87 7.33
N ILE A 133 6.06 -12.61 6.92
CA ILE A 133 7.24 -11.91 6.40
C ILE A 133 7.45 -10.64 7.23
N PRO A 134 8.68 -10.08 7.29
CA PRO A 134 8.89 -8.78 7.89
C PRO A 134 7.98 -7.73 7.26
N ARG A 135 7.54 -6.73 8.03
CA ARG A 135 6.51 -5.79 7.59
C ARG A 135 6.97 -4.92 6.41
N LEU A 136 8.23 -4.49 6.42
CA LEU A 136 8.87 -3.68 5.40
C LEU A 136 10.08 -4.42 4.81
N GLY A 137 10.46 -4.11 3.57
CA GLY A 137 11.49 -4.82 2.82
C GLY A 137 11.33 -4.73 1.30
N ALA A 138 12.03 -5.62 0.56
CA ALA A 138 12.11 -5.59 -0.89
C ALA A 138 10.84 -6.07 -1.63
N HIS A 139 10.08 -6.97 -1.00
CA HIS A 139 8.96 -7.68 -1.63
C HIS A 139 7.80 -6.71 -1.95
N PRO A 140 7.02 -6.91 -3.05
CA PRO A 140 5.89 -6.05 -3.38
C PRO A 140 4.88 -5.83 -2.23
N SER A 141 4.62 -6.85 -1.41
CA SER A 141 3.76 -6.78 -0.22
C SER A 141 4.33 -5.82 0.83
N GLN A 142 5.63 -5.87 1.07
CA GLN A 142 6.30 -4.98 2.02
C GLN A 142 6.34 -3.52 1.54
N LYS A 143 6.49 -3.32 0.22
CA LYS A 143 6.36 -1.99 -0.42
C LYS A 143 4.93 -1.47 -0.34
N ALA A 144 3.93 -2.34 -0.51
CA ALA A 144 2.53 -1.99 -0.32
C ALA A 144 2.22 -1.61 1.15
N ALA A 145 2.80 -2.33 2.11
CA ALA A 145 2.71 -1.99 3.53
C ALA A 145 3.32 -0.61 3.83
N TYR A 146 4.41 -0.21 3.15
CA TYR A 146 4.95 1.15 3.25
C TYR A 146 3.93 2.22 2.80
N LEU A 147 3.18 1.97 1.73
CA LEU A 147 2.13 2.89 1.26
C LEU A 147 0.95 2.96 2.26
N ALA A 148 0.62 1.86 2.92
CA ALA A 148 -0.35 1.87 4.01
C ALA A 148 0.16 2.70 5.21
N TYR A 149 1.44 2.58 5.55
CA TYR A 149 2.10 3.43 6.56
C TYR A 149 1.96 4.93 6.23
N THR A 150 2.24 5.34 4.99
CA THR A 150 2.15 6.77 4.61
C THR A 150 0.72 7.28 4.64
N ALA A 151 -0.26 6.41 4.35
CA ALA A 151 -1.67 6.73 4.50
C ALA A 151 -2.07 6.92 5.97
N ALA A 152 -1.63 6.03 6.88
CA ALA A 152 -1.83 6.19 8.32
C ALA A 152 -1.20 7.47 8.87
N PHE A 153 0.03 7.77 8.43
CA PHE A 153 0.73 9.01 8.79
C PHE A 153 -0.05 10.24 8.33
N SER A 154 -0.48 10.26 7.07
CA SER A 154 -1.30 11.37 6.53
C SER A 154 -2.65 11.48 7.24
N GLY A 155 -3.19 10.35 7.74
CA GLY A 155 -4.37 10.30 8.58
C GLY A 155 -4.17 10.80 10.02
N ALA A 156 -2.93 11.11 10.46
CA ALA A 156 -2.56 11.33 11.86
C ALA A 156 -2.97 10.18 12.79
N ASP A 157 -3.00 8.95 12.29
CA ASP A 157 -3.23 7.79 13.14
C ASP A 157 -1.92 7.40 13.82
N HIS A 158 -1.66 8.04 14.97
CA HIS A 158 -0.46 7.82 15.77
C HIS A 158 -0.24 6.36 16.15
N ASN A 159 -1.31 5.61 16.39
CA ASN A 159 -1.20 4.20 16.76
C ASN A 159 -0.75 3.37 15.54
N ARG A 160 -1.30 3.65 14.36
CA ARG A 160 -1.01 2.87 13.15
C ARG A 160 0.32 3.21 12.52
N PHE A 161 0.65 4.49 12.32
CA PHE A 161 1.92 4.81 11.68
C PHE A 161 3.10 4.42 12.58
N SER A 162 2.98 4.58 13.91
CA SER A 162 4.06 4.25 14.83
C SER A 162 4.32 2.75 14.98
N ALA A 163 3.34 1.90 14.62
CA ALA A 163 3.50 0.45 14.58
C ALA A 163 4.56 -0.02 13.54
N PHE A 164 4.98 0.85 12.63
CA PHE A 164 6.06 0.58 11.67
C PHE A 164 7.46 0.89 12.21
N TYR A 165 7.57 1.41 13.44
CA TYR A 165 8.84 1.83 14.02
C TYR A 165 9.37 0.80 15.03
N THR A 166 10.70 0.67 15.10
CA THR A 166 11.34 0.12 16.30
C THR A 166 11.11 1.07 17.48
N ASP A 167 11.19 0.57 18.71
CA ASP A 167 10.98 1.42 19.89
C ASP A 167 12.05 2.51 20.02
N ASP A 168 13.27 2.22 19.55
CA ASP A 168 14.44 3.09 19.54
C ASP A 168 14.61 3.91 18.24
N VAL A 169 13.56 4.03 17.41
CA VAL A 169 13.63 4.75 16.13
C VAL A 169 14.16 6.18 16.31
N THR A 170 14.95 6.65 15.35
CA THR A 170 15.43 8.04 15.33
C THR A 170 14.86 8.79 14.14
N LEU A 171 14.53 10.07 14.32
CA LEU A 171 14.13 10.97 13.24
C LEU A 171 15.07 12.17 13.19
N LYS A 172 15.75 12.34 12.05
CA LYS A 172 16.60 13.48 11.75
C LYS A 172 15.98 14.34 10.65
N LEU A 173 15.53 15.52 11.04
CA LEU A 173 15.13 16.62 10.15
C LEU A 173 16.27 17.63 10.02
N ASN A 174 16.29 18.42 8.95
CA ASN A 174 17.36 19.37 8.64
C ASN A 174 17.62 20.40 9.77
N THR A 175 16.55 20.99 10.32
CA THR A 175 16.64 22.13 11.24
C THR A 175 16.31 21.79 12.69
N MET A 176 15.96 20.53 12.97
CA MET A 176 15.57 20.10 14.31
C MET A 176 16.69 19.31 15.01
N PRO A 177 16.74 19.34 16.35
CA PRO A 177 17.43 18.34 17.14
C PRO A 177 17.03 16.92 16.72
N LEU A 178 17.87 15.93 17.02
CA LEU A 178 17.50 14.53 16.81
C LEU A 178 16.27 14.21 17.68
N ILE A 179 15.26 13.60 17.07
CA ILE A 179 14.09 13.10 17.79
C ILE A 179 14.33 11.61 18.02
N GLU A 180 14.26 11.18 19.27
CA GLU A 180 14.60 9.82 19.69
C GLU A 180 13.36 9.08 20.19
N GLY A 181 13.27 7.82 19.80
CA GLY A 181 12.22 6.90 20.20
C GLY A 181 10.90 7.11 19.48
N LYS A 182 10.11 6.03 19.44
CA LYS A 182 8.76 6.00 18.86
C LYS A 182 7.86 7.07 19.46
N GLN A 183 7.87 7.22 20.79
CA GLN A 183 7.07 8.21 21.48
C GLN A 183 7.52 9.64 21.17
N GLY A 184 8.83 9.90 21.06
CA GLY A 184 9.34 11.22 20.70
C GLY A 184 8.86 11.68 19.32
N ILE A 185 8.75 10.76 18.36
CA ILE A 185 8.18 11.06 17.04
C ILE A 185 6.68 11.37 17.14
N ILE A 186 5.92 10.61 17.93
CA ILE A 186 4.49 10.88 18.17
C ILE A 186 4.30 12.25 18.81
N ASP A 187 5.03 12.55 19.89
CA ASP A 187 4.96 13.81 20.63
C ASP A 187 5.33 15.02 19.75
N PHE A 188 6.22 14.81 18.78
CA PHE A 188 6.59 15.83 17.80
C PHE A 188 5.44 16.13 16.82
N TYR A 189 4.83 15.10 16.23
CA TYR A 189 3.81 15.27 15.18
C TYR A 189 2.41 15.54 15.71
N GLN A 190 2.05 15.05 16.90
CA GLN A 190 0.71 15.20 17.47
C GLN A 190 0.23 16.66 17.54
N PRO A 191 0.95 17.61 18.19
CA PRO A 191 0.51 19.00 18.24
C PRO A 191 0.53 19.67 16.86
N MET A 192 1.39 19.20 15.93
CA MET A 192 1.37 19.67 14.55
C MET A 192 0.06 19.28 13.87
N PHE A 193 -0.36 18.01 13.98
CA PHE A 193 -1.55 17.46 13.32
C PHE A 193 -2.89 18.00 13.85
N GLU A 194 -2.89 18.65 15.01
CA GLU A 194 -4.03 19.43 15.54
C GLU A 194 -4.23 20.75 14.78
N ARG A 195 -3.19 21.28 14.12
CA ARG A 195 -3.21 22.58 13.45
C ARG A 195 -3.00 22.50 11.94
N VAL A 196 -2.14 21.58 11.50
CA VAL A 196 -1.68 21.43 10.13
C VAL A 196 -1.67 19.96 9.75
N ARG A 197 -2.36 19.63 8.67
CA ARG A 197 -2.40 18.29 8.11
C ARG A 197 -1.28 18.11 7.11
N GLU A 198 -0.44 17.10 7.30
CA GLU A 198 0.51 16.68 6.28
C GLU A 198 -0.09 15.53 5.44
N HIS A 199 -0.05 15.67 4.12
CA HIS A 199 -0.39 14.61 3.19
C HIS A 199 0.82 14.28 2.32
N LEU A 200 1.20 12.99 2.28
CA LEU A 200 2.35 12.51 1.53
C LEU A 200 1.92 11.97 0.17
N THR A 201 2.49 12.51 -0.90
CA THR A 201 2.40 11.94 -2.25
C THR A 201 3.72 11.26 -2.59
N ILE A 202 3.68 9.96 -2.89
CA ILE A 202 4.86 9.14 -3.18
C ILE A 202 5.10 9.10 -4.69
N HIS A 203 6.23 9.62 -5.13
CA HIS A 203 6.62 9.65 -6.55
C HIS A 203 7.49 8.44 -6.91
N LYS A 204 8.37 8.04 -5.99
CA LYS A 204 9.25 6.89 -6.16
C LYS A 204 9.50 6.20 -4.83
N LEU A 205 9.42 4.88 -4.86
CA LEU A 205 9.73 4.00 -3.73
C LEU A 205 10.76 2.97 -4.17
N LEU A 206 11.94 3.02 -3.57
CA LEU A 206 12.96 1.98 -3.70
C LEU A 206 13.12 1.34 -2.33
N ALA A 207 13.13 0.02 -2.27
CA ALA A 207 13.30 -0.71 -1.02
C ALA A 207 14.04 -2.02 -1.26
N ASP A 208 14.93 -2.32 -0.34
CA ASP A 208 15.47 -3.64 -0.05
C ASP A 208 15.14 -4.02 1.40
N ASP A 209 15.74 -5.09 1.91
CA ASP A 209 15.44 -5.58 3.27
C ASP A 209 16.12 -4.76 4.38
N GLU A 210 17.05 -3.86 4.03
CA GLU A 210 17.82 -3.03 4.97
C GLU A 210 17.41 -1.56 4.95
N ALA A 211 16.86 -1.08 3.84
CA ALA A 211 16.55 0.33 3.67
C ALA A 211 15.39 0.61 2.71
N ILE A 212 14.79 1.79 2.90
CA ILE A 212 13.81 2.38 1.99
C ILE A 212 14.28 3.78 1.60
N PHE A 213 14.26 4.08 0.31
CA PHE A 213 14.43 5.42 -0.22
C PHE A 213 13.14 5.88 -0.89
N VAL A 214 12.73 7.11 -0.56
CA VAL A 214 11.48 7.70 -1.05
C VAL A 214 11.73 9.09 -1.60
N ASP A 215 11.17 9.33 -2.79
CA ASP A 215 10.94 10.66 -3.34
C ASP A 215 9.45 10.98 -3.18
N SER A 216 9.15 12.05 -2.45
CA SER A 216 7.79 12.42 -2.11
C SER A 216 7.58 13.93 -2.05
N THR A 217 6.33 14.35 -2.24
CA THR A 217 5.88 15.69 -1.87
C THR A 217 5.11 15.61 -0.56
N SER A 218 5.53 16.41 0.42
CA SER A 218 4.75 16.70 1.62
C SER A 218 3.90 17.93 1.39
N ARG A 219 2.57 17.78 1.40
CA ARG A 219 1.62 18.89 1.39
C ARG A 219 1.15 19.17 2.80
N PHE A 220 1.41 20.36 3.29
CA PHE A 220 0.94 20.83 4.59
C PHE A 220 -0.25 21.75 4.40
N THR A 221 -1.42 21.39 4.94
CA THR A 221 -2.66 22.17 4.86
C THR A 221 -3.07 22.62 6.25
N ALA A 222 -3.20 23.92 6.46
CA ALA A 222 -3.61 24.49 7.74
C ALA A 222 -5.10 24.23 8.01
N GLN A 223 -5.42 23.62 9.14
CA GLN A 223 -6.80 23.42 9.62
C GLN A 223 -7.31 24.64 10.41
N VAL A 224 -6.37 25.38 10.98
CA VAL A 224 -6.54 26.66 11.68
C VAL A 224 -5.35 27.55 11.33
N ASP A 225 -5.43 28.84 11.63
CA ASP A 225 -4.31 29.76 11.39
C ASP A 225 -3.02 29.28 12.09
N ALA A 226 -1.95 29.22 11.29
CA ALA A 226 -0.63 28.74 11.67
C ALA A 226 0.47 29.72 11.23
N PRO A 227 0.48 30.96 11.77
CA PRO A 227 1.45 31.99 11.39
C PRO A 227 2.90 31.66 11.80
N ASP A 228 3.05 30.75 12.76
CA ASP A 228 4.30 30.26 13.33
C ASP A 228 4.74 28.89 12.76
N PHE A 229 4.05 28.38 11.73
CA PHE A 229 4.39 27.07 11.17
C PHE A 229 5.78 27.08 10.51
N VAL A 230 6.59 26.08 10.88
CA VAL A 230 8.04 26.05 10.62
C VAL A 230 8.42 25.94 9.14
N VAL A 231 7.49 25.53 8.28
CA VAL A 231 7.72 25.44 6.83
C VAL A 231 7.43 26.79 6.17
N ALA A 232 6.24 27.33 6.43
CA ALA A 232 5.79 28.66 6.00
C ALA A 232 4.60 29.08 6.88
N PRO A 233 4.39 30.37 7.17
CA PRO A 233 3.14 30.87 7.76
C PRO A 233 1.95 30.50 6.86
N LEU A 234 0.88 29.99 7.45
CA LEU A 234 -0.34 29.61 6.75
C LEU A 234 -1.57 30.17 7.45
N ALA A 235 -2.48 30.80 6.71
CA ALA A 235 -3.85 30.99 7.18
C ALA A 235 -4.63 29.66 7.07
N LYS A 236 -5.76 29.55 7.77
CA LYS A 236 -6.65 28.39 7.63
C LYS A 236 -6.96 28.09 6.15
N GLU A 237 -6.97 26.80 5.80
CA GLU A 237 -7.18 26.25 4.45
C GLU A 237 -6.09 26.54 3.42
N GLU A 238 -5.11 27.39 3.74
CA GLU A 238 -3.92 27.50 2.90
C GLU A 238 -3.06 26.24 2.99
N ALA A 239 -2.34 25.98 1.91
CA ALA A 239 -1.44 24.85 1.83
C ALA A 239 -0.12 25.22 1.18
N VAL A 240 0.91 24.49 1.58
CA VAL A 240 2.25 24.58 1.04
C VAL A 240 2.77 23.18 0.74
N GLU A 241 3.51 23.04 -0.35
CA GLU A 241 4.12 21.78 -0.78
C GLU A 241 5.64 21.87 -0.74
N VAL A 242 6.25 20.78 -0.28
CA VAL A 242 7.71 20.64 -0.24
C VAL A 242 8.08 19.26 -0.76
N ARG A 243 8.93 19.21 -1.79
CA ARG A 243 9.53 17.95 -2.23
C ARG A 243 10.66 17.55 -1.28
N VAL A 244 10.63 16.30 -0.84
CA VAL A 244 11.62 15.72 0.07
C VAL A 244 12.11 14.38 -0.43
N PHE A 245 13.38 14.09 -0.14
CA PHE A 245 13.90 12.74 -0.15
C PHE A 245 13.94 12.21 1.27
N VAL A 246 13.38 11.02 1.48
CA VAL A 246 13.39 10.36 2.78
C VAL A 246 14.15 9.05 2.67
N TYR A 247 15.12 8.87 3.55
CA TYR A 247 15.87 7.63 3.70
C TYR A 247 15.53 6.99 5.04
N TYR A 248 15.07 5.74 4.98
CA TYR A 248 14.74 4.92 6.12
C TYR A 248 15.74 3.77 6.22
N THR A 249 16.25 3.51 7.44
CA THR A 249 16.96 2.27 7.75
C THR A 249 15.98 1.31 8.41
N LEU A 250 16.02 0.05 8.01
CA LEU A 250 15.19 -1.03 8.53
C LEU A 250 15.98 -1.92 9.50
N ARG A 251 15.25 -2.50 10.45
CA ARG A 251 15.72 -3.55 11.35
C ARG A 251 14.56 -4.52 11.50
N ASP A 252 14.74 -5.76 11.07
CA ASP A 252 13.70 -6.80 11.11
C ASP A 252 12.37 -6.36 10.47
N GLY A 253 12.46 -5.58 9.38
CA GLY A 253 11.31 -5.03 8.66
C GLY A 253 10.55 -3.91 9.37
N LEU A 254 11.16 -3.27 10.38
CA LEU A 254 10.67 -2.05 11.01
C LEU A 254 11.65 -0.89 10.81
N ILE A 255 11.14 0.34 10.80
CA ILE A 255 11.96 1.55 10.64
C ILE A 255 12.71 1.82 11.95
N SER A 256 14.04 1.90 11.86
CA SER A 256 14.94 2.23 12.97
C SER A 256 15.57 3.62 12.86
N SER A 257 15.61 4.20 11.67
CA SER A 257 16.06 5.58 11.47
C SER A 257 15.35 6.20 10.28
N ILE A 258 15.03 7.49 10.38
CA ILE A 258 14.42 8.32 9.36
C ILE A 258 15.30 9.54 9.16
N ARG A 259 15.71 9.81 7.92
CA ARG A 259 16.47 11.00 7.55
C ARG A 259 15.76 11.68 6.40
N VAL A 260 15.43 12.95 6.58
CA VAL A 260 14.71 13.74 5.58
C VAL A 260 15.63 14.83 5.04
N ALA A 261 15.71 14.95 3.71
CA ALA A 261 16.38 16.03 3.03
C ALA A 261 15.39 16.78 2.12
N ARG A 262 15.43 18.11 2.12
CA ARG A 262 14.67 18.91 1.14
C ARG A 262 15.26 18.71 -0.25
N ALA A 263 14.39 18.50 -1.24
CA ALA A 263 14.72 18.23 -2.63
C ALA A 263 14.17 19.29 -3.61
N GLY A 264 13.53 20.33 -3.08
CA GLY A 264 12.96 21.43 -3.85
C GLY A 264 12.70 22.65 -2.96
N GLU A 265 12.24 23.73 -3.59
CA GLU A 265 11.76 24.92 -2.88
C GLU A 265 10.39 24.66 -2.25
N VAL A 266 10.00 25.57 -1.38
CA VAL A 266 8.70 25.57 -0.72
C VAL A 266 7.73 26.28 -1.66
N GLU A 267 6.66 25.61 -2.09
CA GLU A 267 5.71 26.14 -3.07
C GLU A 267 4.34 26.34 -2.43
N MET A 268 3.80 27.55 -2.52
CA MET A 268 2.42 27.82 -2.10
C MET A 268 1.45 27.17 -3.08
N VAL A 269 0.48 26.42 -2.55
CA VAL A 269 -0.57 25.82 -3.38
C VAL A 269 -1.63 26.88 -3.64
N ALA A 270 -1.85 27.20 -4.92
CA ALA A 270 -2.94 28.10 -5.29
C ALA A 270 -4.28 27.53 -4.82
N GLN A 271 -5.08 28.33 -4.11
CA GLN A 271 -6.45 27.95 -3.80
C GLN A 271 -7.26 27.88 -5.11
N PRO A 272 -8.11 26.86 -5.30
CA PRO A 272 -9.08 26.91 -6.39
C PRO A 272 -9.93 28.19 -6.24
N PRO A 273 -10.34 28.83 -7.34
CA PRO A 273 -11.19 30.01 -7.26
C PRO A 273 -12.44 29.67 -6.45
N ALA A 274 -12.84 30.58 -5.56
CA ALA A 274 -14.08 30.45 -4.82
C ALA A 274 -15.23 30.19 -5.81
N ALA A 275 -15.99 29.12 -5.58
CA ALA A 275 -17.22 28.90 -6.33
C ALA A 275 -18.22 29.97 -5.87
N ASP A 276 -18.54 30.91 -6.75
CA ASP A 276 -19.62 31.89 -6.59
C ASP A 276 -21.01 31.22 -6.50
#